data_AF-A0A2W1FPG3-F1
#
_entry.id   AF-A0A2W1FPG3-F1
#
_cell.length_a   1.000
_cell.length_b   1.000
_cell.length_c   1.000
_cell.angle_alpha   90.00
_cell.angle_beta   90.00
_cell.angle_gamma   90.00
#
_symmetry.space_group_name_H-M   'P 1'
#
loop_
_entity.id
_entity.type
_entity.pdbx_description
1 polymer ?
#
loop_
_entity_poly.entity_id
_entity_poly.type
_entity_poly.pdbx_seq_one_letter_code
_entity_poly.pdbx_strand_id
1 'polypeptide(L)'
;MSNPRFSHALGYLKDASLDLTTELLPAIITVALVVVSAIAYAIINNNSKYPLANPPGWFQTKLSKRIEFLKDGDRILREARKRYDGRPYRLITDWGDNLILPANLATSIHLEKRLTLPLAVYN
;
A
#
# COMPACT_ATOMS: atom_id res chain seq x y z
N MET A 1 32.52 39.68 -40.94
CA MET A 1 32.94 38.74 -39.87
C MET A 1 31.91 37.64 -39.75
N SER A 2 32.33 36.40 -40.01
CA SER A 2 31.47 35.22 -40.14
C SER A 2 31.23 34.52 -38.79
N ASN A 3 29.98 34.32 -38.41
CA ASN A 3 29.60 33.31 -37.41
C ASN A 3 28.58 32.33 -37.98
N PRO A 4 29.00 31.26 -38.68
CA PRO A 4 28.08 30.19 -39.10
C PRO A 4 28.31 28.85 -38.36
N ARG A 5 29.29 28.73 -37.45
CA ARG A 5 29.65 27.41 -36.87
C ARG A 5 28.75 26.91 -35.73
N PHE A 6 28.10 27.81 -34.98
CA PHE A 6 27.33 27.41 -33.79
C PHE A 6 25.92 26.88 -34.10
N SER A 7 25.27 27.35 -35.16
CA SER A 7 23.90 26.95 -35.53
C SER A 7 23.83 25.50 -36.01
N HIS A 8 24.84 25.04 -36.77
CA HIS A 8 24.89 23.66 -37.26
C HIS A 8 25.20 22.65 -36.14
N ALA A 9 26.09 23.00 -35.20
CA ALA A 9 26.39 22.14 -34.06
C ALA A 9 25.16 21.94 -33.16
N LEU A 10 24.36 22.99 -32.95
CA LEU A 10 23.13 22.92 -32.17
C LEU A 10 22.05 22.06 -32.85
N GLY A 11 21.96 22.12 -34.19
CA GLY A 11 21.07 21.25 -34.98
C GLY A 11 21.40 19.77 -34.80
N TYR A 12 22.68 19.40 -34.97
CA TYR A 12 23.15 18.02 -34.79
C TYR A 12 22.89 17.48 -33.39
N LEU A 13 23.09 18.29 -32.34
CA LEU A 13 22.81 17.87 -30.97
C LEU A 13 21.31 17.68 -30.72
N LYS A 14 20.46 18.52 -31.32
CA LYS A 14 19.01 18.42 -31.21
C LYS A 14 18.46 17.20 -31.94
N ASP A 15 18.96 16.94 -33.15
CA ASP A 15 18.53 15.79 -33.96
C ASP A 15 19.00 14.47 -33.33
N ALA A 16 20.25 14.42 -32.84
CA ALA A 16 20.74 13.28 -32.06
C ALA A 16 19.97 13.06 -30.77
N SER A 17 19.54 14.13 -30.07
CA SER A 17 18.70 14.00 -28.88
C SER A 17 17.29 13.50 -29.20
N LEU A 18 16.72 13.91 -30.33
CA LEU A 18 15.41 13.46 -30.81
C LEU A 18 15.43 11.98 -31.19
N ASP A 19 16.44 11.54 -31.94
CA ASP A 19 16.64 10.12 -32.27
C ASP A 19 16.79 9.28 -31.00
N LEU A 20 17.66 9.72 -30.07
CA LEU A 20 17.85 9.03 -28.80
C LEU A 20 16.55 8.94 -27.98
N THR A 21 15.76 10.01 -27.92
CA THR A 21 14.46 9.97 -27.22
C THR A 21 13.45 9.07 -27.91
N THR A 22 13.46 9.00 -29.25
CA THR A 22 12.50 8.20 -30.03
C THR A 22 12.82 6.71 -29.92
N GLU A 23 14.10 6.36 -29.89
CA GLU A 23 14.56 4.98 -29.65
C GLU A 23 14.34 4.53 -28.19
N LEU A 24 14.53 5.43 -27.22
CA LEU A 24 14.38 5.09 -25.79
C LEU A 24 12.95 5.19 -25.28
N LEU A 25 12.08 5.98 -25.91
CA LEU A 25 10.65 6.12 -25.57
C LEU A 25 9.92 4.79 -25.38
N PRO A 26 9.97 3.83 -26.33
CA PRO A 26 9.31 2.54 -26.17
C PRO A 26 9.89 1.74 -25.00
N ALA A 27 11.21 1.81 -24.76
CA ALA A 27 11.84 1.16 -23.62
C ALA A 27 11.38 1.77 -22.29
N ILE A 28 11.33 3.11 -22.20
CA ILE A 28 10.85 3.85 -21.02
C ILE A 28 9.39 3.51 -20.72
N ILE A 29 8.52 3.52 -21.75
CA ILE A 29 7.10 3.16 -21.59
C ILE A 29 6.98 1.72 -21.11
N THR A 30 7.74 0.79 -21.69
CA THR A 30 7.71 -0.63 -21.31
C THR A 30 8.14 -0.81 -19.85
N VAL A 31 9.24 -0.17 -19.43
CA VAL A 31 9.70 -0.22 -18.03
C VAL A 31 8.65 0.38 -17.09
N ALA A 32 8.07 1.54 -17.43
CA ALA A 32 7.02 2.15 -16.64
C ALA A 32 5.79 1.23 -16.50
N LEU A 33 5.37 0.58 -17.59
CA LEU A 33 4.24 -0.35 -17.59
C LEU A 33 4.53 -1.58 -16.72
N VAL A 34 5.75 -2.13 -16.79
CA VAL A 34 6.20 -3.26 -15.96
C VAL A 34 6.19 -2.86 -14.49
N VAL A 35 6.71 -1.68 -14.13
CA VAL A 35 6.72 -1.22 -12.73
C VAL A 35 5.30 -1.02 -12.21
N VAL A 36 4.43 -0.37 -12.98
CA VAL A 36 3.03 -0.13 -12.58
C VAL A 36 2.27 -1.46 -12.45
N SER A 37 2.44 -2.38 -13.39
CA SER A 37 1.79 -3.69 -13.35
C SER A 37 2.30 -4.56 -12.20
N ALA A 38 3.60 -4.54 -11.90
CA ALA A 38 4.18 -5.23 -10.75
C ALA A 38 3.64 -4.69 -9.41
N ILE A 39 3.53 -3.37 -9.27
CA ILE A 39 2.93 -2.73 -8.09
C ILE A 39 1.45 -3.12 -7.98
N ALA A 40 0.70 -3.04 -9.07
CA ALA A 40 -0.72 -3.42 -9.09
C ALA A 40 -0.92 -4.90 -8.72
N TYR A 41 -0.10 -5.79 -9.28
CA TYR A 41 -0.12 -7.22 -8.97
C TYR A 41 0.18 -7.47 -7.49
N ALA A 42 1.20 -6.82 -6.93
CA ALA A 42 1.54 -6.95 -5.51
C ALA A 42 0.42 -6.47 -4.58
N ILE A 43 -0.32 -5.43 -4.98
CA ILE A 43 -1.47 -4.91 -4.22
C ILE A 43 -2.66 -5.87 -4.30
N ILE A 44 -3.00 -6.34 -5.51
CA ILE A 44 -4.17 -7.21 -5.75
C ILE A 44 -3.94 -8.59 -5.14
N ASN A 45 -2.73 -9.15 -5.30
CA ASN A 45 -2.42 -10.50 -4.86
C ASN A 45 -2.12 -10.60 -3.34
N ASN A 46 -2.38 -9.54 -2.57
CA ASN A 46 -2.39 -9.59 -1.10
C ASN A 46 -3.66 -10.33 -0.61
N ASN A 47 -3.75 -11.61 -0.98
CA ASN A 47 -4.82 -12.53 -0.65
C ASN A 47 -4.73 -12.93 0.82
N SER A 48 -5.13 -12.02 1.70
CA SER A 48 -5.32 -12.40 3.09
C SER A 48 -6.57 -13.24 3.25
N LYS A 49 -6.42 -14.33 4.01
CA LYS A 49 -7.50 -15.25 4.37
C LYS A 49 -8.60 -14.60 5.22
N TYR A 50 -8.34 -13.42 5.77
CA TYR A 50 -9.24 -12.74 6.70
C TYR A 50 -9.84 -11.48 6.09
N PRO A 51 -11.15 -11.23 6.31
CA PRO A 51 -11.83 -10.07 5.74
C PRO A 51 -11.31 -8.77 6.38
N LEU A 52 -11.17 -7.73 5.56
CA LEU A 52 -10.80 -6.40 6.03
C LEU A 52 -12.05 -5.63 6.48
N ALA A 53 -12.07 -5.18 7.73
CA ALA A 53 -13.23 -4.54 8.35
C ALA A 53 -13.46 -3.08 7.92
N ASN A 54 -12.37 -2.37 7.60
CA ASN A 54 -12.40 -0.98 7.10
C ASN A 54 -11.65 -0.87 5.75
N PRO A 55 -12.13 -1.52 4.69
CA PRO A 55 -11.47 -1.46 3.41
C PRO A 55 -11.42 -0.01 2.90
N PRO A 56 -10.31 0.43 2.28
CA PRO A 56 -10.29 1.71 1.59
C PRO A 56 -11.35 1.72 0.48
N GLY A 57 -12.15 2.79 0.41
CA GLY A 57 -13.00 3.05 -0.76
C GLY A 57 -12.17 3.33 -2.03
N TRP A 58 -12.83 3.42 -3.18
CA TRP A 58 -12.17 3.60 -4.49
C TRP A 58 -11.19 4.78 -4.56
N PHE A 59 -11.49 5.89 -3.88
CA PHE A 59 -10.64 7.08 -3.81
C PHE A 59 -9.96 7.27 -2.45
N GLN A 60 -9.94 6.23 -1.62
CA GLN A 60 -9.31 6.30 -0.31
C GLN A 60 -8.03 5.48 -0.31
N THR A 61 -6.97 6.05 0.25
CA THR A 61 -5.71 5.32 0.43
C THR A 61 -5.73 4.59 1.78
N LYS A 62 -4.81 3.64 1.96
CA LYS A 62 -4.58 3.04 3.29
C LYS A 62 -4.24 4.12 4.32
N LEU A 63 -3.46 5.15 3.96
CA LEU A 63 -3.13 6.27 4.85
C LEU A 63 -4.38 7.03 5.30
N SER A 64 -5.32 7.28 4.38
CA SER A 64 -6.60 7.89 4.72
C SER A 64 -7.37 7.07 5.76
N LYS A 65 -7.38 5.73 5.63
CA LYS A 65 -7.98 4.82 6.62
C LYS A 65 -7.24 4.81 7.95
N ARG A 66 -5.91 4.98 7.97
CA ARG A 66 -5.16 5.16 9.22
C ARG A 66 -5.60 6.42 9.94
N ILE A 67 -5.68 7.56 9.23
CA ILE A 67 -6.12 8.84 9.81
C ILE A 67 -7.57 8.74 10.32
N GLU A 68 -8.45 8.06 9.57
CA GLU A 68 -9.82 7.78 10.01
C GLU A 68 -9.82 6.98 11.32
N PHE A 69 -8.94 5.99 11.45
CA PHE A 69 -8.76 5.22 12.67
C PHE A 69 -8.16 6.04 13.83
N LEU A 70 -7.25 6.97 13.59
CA LEU A 70 -6.76 7.87 14.65
C LEU A 70 -7.89 8.73 15.24
N LYS A 71 -8.86 9.14 14.41
CA LYS A 71 -9.98 10.00 14.85
C LYS A 71 -11.12 9.21 15.50
N ASP A 72 -11.52 8.11 14.87
CA ASP A 72 -12.72 7.34 15.22
C ASP A 72 -12.44 5.87 15.56
N GLY A 73 -11.20 5.54 15.94
CA GLY A 73 -10.72 4.15 16.08
C GLY A 73 -11.61 3.30 16.98
N ASP A 74 -12.04 3.87 18.10
CA ASP A 74 -12.98 3.27 19.05
C ASP A 74 -14.31 2.85 18.43
N ARG A 75 -14.91 3.74 17.63
CA ARG A 75 -16.17 3.48 16.94
C ARG A 75 -15.97 2.38 15.90
N ILE A 76 -14.91 2.48 15.11
CA ILE A 76 -14.56 1.51 14.05
C ILE A 76 -14.32 0.13 14.67
N LEU A 77 -13.62 0.05 15.80
CA LEU A 77 -13.33 -1.20 16.50
C LEU A 77 -14.61 -1.85 17.04
N ARG A 78 -15.51 -1.06 17.65
CA ARG A 78 -16.80 -1.55 18.16
C ARG A 78 -17.71 -2.05 17.05
N GLU A 79 -17.82 -1.31 15.95
CA GLU A 79 -18.60 -1.71 14.78
C GLU A 79 -18.03 -2.98 14.14
N ALA A 80 -16.71 -3.08 13.98
CA ALA A 80 -16.06 -4.26 13.45
C ALA A 80 -16.30 -5.48 14.36
N ARG A 81 -16.15 -5.33 15.68
CA ARG A 81 -16.41 -6.41 16.63
C ARG A 81 -17.85 -6.93 16.55
N LYS A 82 -18.83 -6.02 16.44
CA LYS A 82 -20.24 -6.38 16.25
C LYS A 82 -20.48 -7.09 14.91
N ARG A 83 -19.83 -6.63 13.83
CA ARG A 83 -20.01 -7.19 12.48
C ARG A 83 -19.45 -8.60 12.34
N TYR A 84 -18.30 -8.87 12.94
CA TYR A 84 -17.59 -10.13 12.76
C TYR A 84 -17.87 -11.16 13.86
N ASP A 85 -18.51 -10.75 14.96
CA ASP A 85 -19.13 -11.60 16.00
C ASP A 85 -18.32 -12.85 16.36
N GLY A 86 -17.13 -12.64 16.92
CA GLY A 86 -16.27 -13.74 17.36
C GLY A 86 -15.45 -14.42 16.25
N ARG A 87 -15.45 -13.90 15.02
CA ARG A 87 -14.54 -14.31 13.94
C ARG A 87 -13.32 -13.38 13.81
N PRO A 88 -12.13 -13.89 13.44
CA PRO A 88 -10.98 -13.05 13.13
C PRO A 88 -11.24 -12.14 11.92
N TYR A 89 -10.75 -10.91 12.00
CA TYR A 89 -10.84 -9.94 10.92
C TYR A 89 -9.60 -9.06 10.90
N ARG A 90 -9.31 -8.46 9.75
CA ARG A 90 -8.27 -7.46 9.60
C ARG A 90 -8.81 -6.07 9.79
N LEU A 91 -7.97 -5.17 10.26
CA LEU A 91 -8.31 -3.77 10.46
C LEU A 91 -7.10 -2.89 10.17
N ILE A 92 -7.27 -1.89 9.32
CA ILE A 92 -6.29 -0.82 9.17
C ILE A 92 -6.41 0.11 10.37
N THR A 93 -5.44 0.05 11.28
CA THR A 93 -5.28 0.97 12.40
C THR A 93 -4.24 2.03 12.09
N ASP A 94 -3.96 2.91 13.03
CA ASP A 94 -2.87 3.88 13.01
C ASP A 94 -1.50 3.26 12.71
N TRP A 95 -1.24 2.03 13.17
CA TRP A 95 0.00 1.28 12.94
C TRP A 95 0.03 0.56 11.59
N GLY A 96 -1.12 0.44 10.93
CA GLY A 96 -1.26 -0.28 9.67
C GLY A 96 -2.24 -1.43 9.74
N ASP A 97 -2.00 -2.46 8.94
CA ASP A 97 -2.96 -3.54 8.72
C ASP A 97 -2.77 -4.65 9.74
N ASN A 98 -3.67 -4.74 10.71
CA ASN A 98 -3.58 -5.62 11.86
C ASN A 98 -4.65 -6.71 11.84
N LEU A 99 -4.26 -7.93 12.21
CA LEU A 99 -5.19 -9.03 12.45
C LEU A 99 -5.75 -8.92 13.87
N ILE A 100 -7.06 -8.73 13.98
CA ILE A 100 -7.76 -8.70 15.25
C ILE A 100 -8.28 -10.10 15.55
N LEU A 101 -7.79 -10.66 16.66
CA LEU A 101 -8.24 -11.94 17.19
C LEU A 101 -9.32 -11.70 18.26
N PRO A 102 -10.51 -12.31 18.12
CA PRO A 102 -11.55 -12.23 19.12
C PRO A 102 -11.15 -12.96 20.42
N ALA A 103 -11.73 -12.52 21.54
CA ALA A 103 -11.31 -12.97 22.89
C ALA A 103 -11.48 -14.48 23.12
N ASN A 104 -12.45 -15.11 22.45
CA ASN A 104 -12.62 -16.57 22.45
C ASN A 104 -11.39 -17.33 21.92
N LEU A 105 -10.67 -16.75 20.95
CA LEU A 105 -9.43 -17.31 20.42
C LEU A 105 -8.21 -16.92 21.27
N ALA A 106 -8.26 -15.78 21.97
CA ALA A 106 -7.19 -15.39 22.89
C ALA A 106 -7.01 -16.43 24.02
N THR A 107 -8.10 -17.01 24.53
CA THR A 107 -8.04 -18.07 25.55
C THR A 107 -7.35 -19.33 25.02
N SER A 108 -7.63 -19.73 23.77
CA SER A 108 -6.96 -20.88 23.16
C SER A 108 -5.45 -20.68 22.95
N ILE A 109 -5.02 -19.45 22.66
CA ILE A 109 -3.58 -19.11 22.51
C ILE A 109 -2.85 -19.18 23.86
N HIS A 110 -3.52 -18.79 24.96
CA HIS A 110 -2.92 -18.83 26.30
C HIS A 110 -2.68 -20.26 26.82
N LEU A 111 -3.41 -21.24 26.32
CA LEU A 111 -3.20 -22.66 26.65
C LEU A 111 -2.00 -23.27 25.90
N GLU A 112 -1.61 -22.72 24.75
CA GLU A 112 -0.35 -23.08 24.10
C GLU A 112 0.81 -22.36 24.80
N LYS A 113 1.54 -23.09 25.64
CA LYS A 113 2.76 -22.64 26.38
C LYS A 113 3.86 -21.99 25.53
N ARG A 114 3.69 -21.88 24.20
CA ARG A 114 4.64 -21.30 23.24
C ARG A 114 4.31 -19.85 22.82
N LEU A 115 3.12 -19.32 23.11
CA LEU A 115 2.73 -17.96 22.71
C LEU A 115 2.52 -17.06 23.93
N THR A 116 3.62 -16.59 24.50
CA THR A 116 3.63 -15.54 25.52
C THR A 116 3.29 -14.20 24.87
N LEU A 117 2.02 -13.81 24.91
CA LEU A 117 1.60 -12.43 24.62
C LEU A 117 1.84 -11.58 25.87
N PRO A 118 2.65 -10.50 25.81
CA PRO A 118 2.80 -9.61 26.95
C PRO A 118 1.46 -8.94 27.25
N LEU A 119 1.01 -9.03 28.51
CA LEU A 119 -0.17 -8.32 28.98
C LEU A 119 0.02 -6.82 28.73
N ALA A 120 -0.89 -6.22 27.97
CA ALA A 120 -0.98 -4.78 27.87
C ALA A 120 -1.41 -4.22 29.23
N VAL A 121 -0.45 -3.64 29.96
CA VAL A 121 -0.69 -2.89 31.19
C VAL A 121 -1.31 -1.55 30.78
N TYR A 122 -2.60 -1.37 31.06
CA TYR A 122 -3.22 -0.05 31.09
C TYR A 122 -2.95 0.57 32.48
N ASN A 123 -2.22 1.68 32.50
CA ASN A 123 -2.14 2.62 33.63
C ASN A 123 -3.21 3.69 33.49
#